data_AF-A0A2V9H3H5-F1
#
_entry.id   AF-A0A2V9H3H5-F1
#
_cell.length_a   1.000
_cell.length_b   1.000
_cell.length_c   1.000
_cell.angle_alpha   90.00
_cell.angle_beta   90.00
_cell.angle_gamma   90.00
#
_symmetry.space_group_name_H-M   'P 1'
#
loop_
_entity.id
_entity.type
_entity.pdbx_description
1 polymer ?
#
loop_
_entity_poly.entity_id
_entity_poly.type
_entity_poly.pdbx_seq_one_letter_code
_entity_poly.pdbx_strand_id
1 'polypeptide(L)' 'MHFGLAGDSVMDKVEIRWPNGGVETLRNIPADTIYMIVEGQGVKSTVKLLPPTPH' A
#
# COMPACT_ATOMS: atom_id res chain seq x y z
N MET A 1 -4.79 12.44 19.65
CA MET A 1 -4.61 11.24 18.82
C MET A 1 -4.16 11.70 17.45
N HIS A 2 -2.89 11.48 17.10
CA HIS A 2 -2.41 11.73 15.74
C HIS A 2 -2.48 10.40 15.00
N PHE A 3 -3.30 10.32 13.94
CA PHE A 3 -3.35 9.18 13.03
C PHE A 3 -2.59 9.57 11.77
N GLY A 4 -1.59 8.78 11.41
CA GLY A 4 -0.76 9.01 10.23
C GLY A 4 0.55 8.23 10.33
N LEU A 5 1.17 7.95 9.17
CA LEU A 5 2.47 7.27 9.07
C LEU A 5 3.65 8.14 9.52
N ALA A 6 3.42 9.37 9.99
CA ALA A 6 4.46 10.32 10.39
C ALA A 6 5.61 10.40 9.35
N GLY A 7 6.85 10.06 9.74
CA GLY A 7 8.02 9.97 8.87
C GLY A 7 8.30 8.55 8.37
N ASP A 8 7.50 7.55 8.72
CA ASP A 8 7.68 6.17 8.27
C ASP A 8 7.35 6.04 6.79
N SER A 9 8.35 5.58 6.03
CA SER A 9 8.21 5.31 4.59
C SER A 9 7.56 3.96 4.31
N VAL A 10 7.11 3.24 5.35
CA VAL A 10 6.60 1.87 5.26
C VAL A 10 5.28 1.75 6.03
N MET A 11 4.30 1.14 5.38
CA MET A 11 3.04 0.70 5.99
C MET A 11 3.22 -0.70 6.57
N ASP A 12 3.07 -0.83 7.90
CA ASP A 12 3.21 -2.12 8.60
C ASP A 12 2.22 -3.17 8.10
N LYS A 13 0.96 -2.77 7.90
CA LYS A 13 -0.11 -3.68 7.48
C LYS A 13 -1.18 -2.97 6.66
N VAL A 14 -1.53 -3.55 5.51
CA VAL A 14 -2.69 -3.19 4.71
C VAL A 14 -3.59 -4.42 4.58
N GLU A 15 -4.88 -4.26 4.88
CA GLU A 15 -5.88 -5.30 4.69
C GLU A 15 -6.83 -4.88 3.57
N ILE A 16 -6.95 -5.74 2.56
CA ILE A 16 -7.88 -5.56 1.45
C ILE A 16 -9.02 -6.54 1.65
N ARG A 17 -10.24 -5.99 1.79
CA ARG A 17 -11.47 -6.77 1.88
C ARG A 17 -12.14 -6.77 0.53
N TRP A 18 -12.22 -7.95 -0.08
CA TRP A 18 -12.76 -8.10 -1.41
C TRP A 18 -14.29 -8.28 -1.38
N PRO A 19 -15.01 -7.91 -2.46
CA PRO A 19 -16.46 -8.08 -2.55
C PRO A 19 -16.92 -9.54 -2.42
N ASN A 20 -16.08 -10.51 -2.77
CA ASN A 20 -16.41 -11.94 -2.64
C ASN A 20 -16.28 -12.47 -1.19
N GLY A 21 -15.86 -11.63 -0.25
CA GLY A 21 -15.65 -11.98 1.16
C GLY A 21 -14.21 -12.40 1.52
N GLY A 22 -13.31 -12.50 0.54
CA GLY A 22 -11.89 -12.75 0.77
C GLY A 22 -11.19 -11.56 1.44
N VAL A 23 -10.17 -11.87 2.24
CA VAL A 23 -9.29 -10.85 2.85
C VAL A 23 -7.85 -11.14 2.45
N GLU A 24 -7.17 -10.13 1.91
CA GLU A 24 -5.75 -10.19 1.62
C GLU A 24 -5.00 -9.24 2.55
N THR A 25 -3.95 -9.75 3.22
CA THR A 25 -3.12 -8.95 4.13
C THR A 25 -1.74 -8.78 3.53
N LEU A 26 -1.35 -7.52 3.38
CA LEU A 26 -0.03 -7.11 2.95
C LEU A 26 0.72 -6.49 4.12
N ARG A 27 2.03 -6.70 4.20
CA ARG A 27 2.88 -6.21 5.30
C ARG A 27 4.17 -5.60 4.78
N ASN A 28 4.70 -4.64 5.52
CA ASN A 28 5.98 -3.97 5.23
C ASN A 28 6.02 -3.36 3.82
N ILE A 29 4.98 -2.61 3.46
CA ILE A 29 4.83 -2.08 2.10
C ILE A 29 5.26 -0.62 2.04
N PRO A 30 6.14 -0.22 1.11
CA PRO A 30 6.49 1.19 0.90
C PRO A 30 5.25 2.08 0.69
N ALA A 31 5.18 3.17 1.44
CA ALA A 31 4.06 4.12 1.40
C ALA A 31 4.04 4.98 0.12
N ASP A 32 5.20 5.18 -0.50
CA ASP A 32 5.43 5.98 -1.72
C ASP A 32 5.26 5.16 -3.00
N THR A 33 4.32 4.22 -3.05
CA THR A 33 4.14 3.34 -4.20
C THR A 33 2.66 3.03 -4.46
N ILE A 34 2.27 3.05 -5.74
CA ILE A 34 0.96 2.58 -6.20
C ILE A 34 1.05 1.08 -6.48
N TYR A 35 0.20 0.29 -5.83
CA TYR A 35 0.11 -1.16 -6.02
C TYR A 35 -1.15 -1.51 -6.81
N MET A 36 -0.99 -2.27 -7.89
CA MET A 36 -2.10 -2.91 -8.58
C MET A 36 -2.21 -4.34 -8.06
N ILE A 37 -3.31 -4.66 -7.41
CA ILE A 37 -3.54 -5.95 -6.76
C ILE A 37 -4.77 -6.57 -7.38
N VAL A 38 -4.66 -7.84 -7.79
CA VAL A 38 -5.76 -8.59 -8.36
C VAL A 38 -6.13 -9.69 -7.38
N GLU A 39 -7.42 -9.74 -7.03
CA GLU A 39 -7.99 -10.73 -6.12
C GLU A 39 -7.52 -12.16 -6.46
N GLY A 40 -7.01 -12.86 -5.45
CA GLY A 40 -6.52 -14.23 -5.57
C GLY A 40 -5.21 -14.37 -6.34
N GLN A 41 -4.62 -13.27 -6.81
CA GLN A 41 -3.40 -13.26 -7.60
C GLN A 41 -2.30 -12.35 -7.01
N GLY A 42 -2.61 -11.61 -5.95
CA GLY A 42 -1.69 -10.71 -5.26
C GLY A 42 -1.31 -9.47 -6.08
N VAL A 43 -0.15 -8.89 -5.73
CA VAL A 43 0.40 -7.69 -6.38
C VAL A 43 0.84 -8.02 -7.81
N LYS A 44 0.24 -7.36 -8.80
CA LYS A 44 0.57 -7.48 -10.22
C LYS A 44 1.57 -6.44 -10.69
N SER A 45 1.52 -5.23 -10.14
CA SER A 45 2.39 -4.14 -10.57
C SER A 45 2.57 -3.13 -9.46
N THR A 46 3.73 -2.49 -9.45
CA THR A 46 4.10 -1.47 -8.47
C THR A 46 4.70 -0.28 -9.19
N VAL A 47 4.16 0.91 -8.97
CA VAL A 47 4.68 2.16 -9.52
C VAL A 47 5.14 3.04 -8.37
N LYS A 48 6.44 3.26 -8.25
CA LYS A 48 7.00 4.13 -7.22
C LYS A 48 6.68 5.58 -7.54
N LEU A 49 6.14 6.30 -6.57
CA LEU A 49 5.88 7.73 -6.70
C LEU A 49 7.20 8.47 -6.50
N LEU A 50 7.57 9.28 -7.48
CA LEU A 50 8.70 10.17 -7.33
C LEU A 50 8.30 11.29 -6.35
N PRO A 51 9.19 11.70 -5.44
CA PRO A 51 8.93 12.85 -4.59
C PRO A 51 8.69 14.09 -5.46
N PRO A 52 7.77 14.98 -5.07
CA PRO A 52 7.60 16.25 -5.78
C PRO A 52 8.93 17.01 -5.77
N THR A 53 9.34 17.50 -6.93
CA THR A 53 10.56 18.29 -7.06
C THR A 53 10.44 19.52 -6.16
N PRO A 54 11.42 19.83 -5.29
CA PRO A 54 11.42 21.08 -4.56
C PRO A 54 11.49 22.24 -5.57
N HIS A 55 10.62 23.24 -5.39
CA HIS A 55 10.71 24.51 -6.10
C HIS A 55 11.65 25.47 -5.37
#